data_AF-A0A1H0Q918-F1
#
_entry.id   AF-A0A1H0Q918-F1
#
_cell.length_a   1.000
_cell.length_b   1.000
_cell.length_c   1.000
_cell.angle_alpha   90.00
_cell.angle_beta   90.00
_cell.angle_gamma   90.00
#
_symmetry.space_group_name_H-M   'P 1'
#
loop_
_entity.id
_entity.type
_entity.pdbx_description
1 polymer ?
#
loop_
_entity_poly.entity_id
_entity_poly.type
_entity_poly.pdbx_seq_one_letter_code
_entity_poly.pdbx_strand_id
1 'polypeptide(L)' 'PSSLAVDLAHETGLTLIGFLRGTSMNVYAGEQRVALHATA' A
#
# COMPACT_ATOMS: atom_id res chain seq x y z
N PRO A 1 1.87 -6.78 7.76
CA PRO A 1 2.44 -5.62 8.50
C PRO A 1 1.90 -5.61 9.94
N SER A 2 2.58 -4.99 10.91
CA SER A 2 2.04 -4.77 12.25
C SER A 2 1.08 -3.57 12.28
N SER A 3 0.20 -3.49 13.27
CA SER A 3 -0.70 -2.32 13.45
C SER A 3 0.08 -1.01 13.56
N LEU A 4 1.17 -0.99 14.34
CA LEU A 4 2.04 0.17 14.48
C LEU A 4 2.58 0.69 13.13
N ALA A 5 2.94 -0.21 12.21
CA ALA A 5 3.42 0.20 10.90
C ALA A 5 2.31 0.83 10.04
N VAL A 6 1.07 0.36 10.19
CA VAL A 6 -0.11 0.91 9.51
C VAL A 6 -0.44 2.30 10.06
N ASP A 7 -0.51 2.45 11.39
CA ASP A 7 -0.79 3.72 12.06
C ASP A 7 0.24 4.79 11.68
N LEU A 8 1.54 4.45 11.75
CA LEU A 8 2.61 5.35 11.34
C LEU A 8 2.49 5.78 9.88
N ALA A 9 2.14 4.85 8.98
CA ALA A 9 2.00 5.16 7.56
C ALA A 9 0.84 6.14 7.30
N HIS A 10 -0.26 6.05 8.07
CA HIS A 10 -1.35 7.02 8.00
C HIS A 10 -0.91 8.39 8.54
N GLU A 11 -0.29 8.44 9.72
CA GLU A 11 0.11 9.70 10.37
C GLU A 11 1.17 10.47 9.58
N THR A 12 2.08 9.76 8.94
CA THR A 12 3.19 10.35 8.17
C THR A 12 2.87 10.51 6.67
N GLY A 13 1.69 10.08 6.24
CA GLY A 13 1.28 10.16 4.84
C GLY A 13 2.08 9.29 3.89
N LEU A 14 2.62 8.16 4.36
CA LEU A 14 3.34 7.18 3.54
C LEU A 14 2.38 6.28 2.76
N THR A 15 2.87 5.57 1.74
CA THR A 15 2.15 4.41 1.19
C THR A 15 2.72 3.16 1.82
N LEU A 16 1.85 2.34 2.40
CA LEU A 16 2.24 1.05 2.94
C LEU A 16 1.56 -0.05 2.13
N ILE A 17 2.38 -0.85 1.46
CA ILE A 17 1.94 -2.03 0.71
C ILE A 17 2.49 -3.27 1.40
N GLY A 18 1.63 -4.28 1.58
CA GLY A 18 2.00 -5.59 2.11
C GLY A 18 1.62 -6.70 1.14
N PHE A 19 2.24 -7.87 1.33
CA PHE A 19 1.92 -9.09 0.57
C PHE A 19 2.04 -8.95 -0.95
N LEU A 20 2.91 -8.05 -1.46
CA LEU A 20 3.16 -7.89 -2.89
C LEU A 20 3.66 -9.21 -3.52
N ARG A 21 2.95 -9.66 -4.55
CA ARG A 21 3.22 -10.87 -5.35
C ARG A 21 2.81 -10.61 -6.81
N GLY A 22 3.78 -10.42 -7.69
CA GLY A 22 3.51 -10.05 -9.08
C GLY A 22 2.77 -8.71 -9.14
N THR A 23 1.58 -8.71 -9.76
CA THR A 23 0.71 -7.53 -9.91
C THR A 23 -0.31 -7.38 -8.78
N SER A 24 -0.36 -8.31 -7.82
CA SER A 24 -1.31 -8.29 -6.71
C SER A 24 -0.64 -7.90 -5.39
N MET A 25 -1.34 -7.13 -4.57
CA MET A 25 -0.86 -6.63 -3.28
C MET A 25 -2.01 -6.12 -2.42
N ASN A 26 -1.75 -5.95 -1.13
CA ASN A 26 -2.64 -5.26 -0.20
C ASN A 26 -2.10 -3.85 0.05
N VAL A 27 -2.93 -2.83 -0.15
CA VAL A 27 -2.60 -1.46 0.25
C VAL A 27 -3.21 -1.19 1.63
N TYR A 28 -2.36 -0.80 2.58
CA TYR A 28 -2.76 -0.51 3.96
C TYR A 28 -2.88 1.00 4.20
N ALA A 29 -2.09 1.81 3.51
CA ALA A 29 -2.17 3.27 3.56
C ALA A 29 -1.73 3.86 2.22
N GLY A 30 -2.27 5.02 1.87
CA GLY A 30 -1.83 5.80 0.72
C GLY A 30 -2.23 5.22 -0.65
N GLU A 31 -3.40 4.59 -0.76
CA GLU A 31 -3.89 3.98 -2.01
C GLU A 31 -4.04 4.97 -3.16
N GLN A 32 -4.34 6.24 -2.85
CA GLN A 32 -4.48 7.29 -3.86
C GLN A 32 -3.19 7.59 -4.64
N ARG A 33 -2.03 7.09 -4.18
CA ARG A 33 -0.73 7.21 -4.87
C ARG A 33 -0.41 6.00 -5.77
N VAL A 34 -1.27 4.98 -5.81
CA VAL A 34 -1.06 3.75 -6.58
C VAL A 34 -1.78 3.84 -7.93
N ALA A 35 -1.02 3.94 -9.02
CA ALA A 35 -1.54 3.91 -10.38
C ALA A 35 -1.54 2.46 -10.93
N LEU A 36 -2.71 1.84 -11.03
CA LEU A 36 -2.86 0.53 -11.66
C LEU A 36 -2.84 0.68 -13.18
N HIS A 37 -1.87 0.03 -13.81
CA HIS A 37 -1.83 -0.10 -15.26
C HIS A 37 -2.33 -1.49 -15.63
N ALA A 38 -3.45 -1.56 -16.36
CA ALA A 38 -3.92 -2.80 -16.94
C ALA A 38 -3.04 -3.16 -18.14
N THR A 39 -2.46 -4.35 -18.15
CA THR A 39 -1.92 -4.95 -19.37
C THR A 39 -3.09 -5.34 -20.28
N ALA A 40 -2.99 -5.00 -21.57
CA ALA A 40 -3.96 -5.35 -22.60
C ALA A 40 -4.07 -6.87 -22.82
#